data_AF-A0A966MR19-F1
#
_entry.id   AF-A0A966MR19-F1
#
_cell.length_a   1.000
_cell.length_b   1.000
_cell.length_c   1.000
_cell.angle_alpha   90.00
_cell.angle_beta   90.00
_cell.angle_gamma   90.00
#
_symmetry.space_group_name_H-M   'P 1'
#
loop_
_entity.id
_entity.type
_entity.pdbx_description
1 polymer ?
#
loop_
_entity_poly.entity_id
_entity_poly.type
_entity_poly.pdbx_seq_one_letter_code
_entity_poly.pdbx_strand_id
1 'polypeptide(L)'
;MELATAEPAWTAQDTDARIADIREKLLELEYSLIPTGLHVVGESMAPAARVDMLIEMARSGRPEVELPSIGDTVVAGHGDKRSDDSQGTAVEAIVHAAVHTLVHQADLRAAQQAGRAEAKTRGVRLANDRQFDQHLELLAGYDVALREDREVDGLLRALDARYVEPAPGGDLLRNPQVLPSGRNIYGFDPYRVPSAAAMLEGRGRAEQLLVKHRQETGEVPETVAVVLWGTDNMKSERRGDYALRHLPRSAAVASEAARRSLAAVRDGRGGARDELHPQARAGHDA
;
A
#
# COMPACT_ATOMS: atom_id res chain seq x y z
N MET A 1 11.91 34.81 7.29
CA MET A 1 11.81 33.65 6.39
C MET A 1 10.42 33.71 5.78
N GLU A 2 10.28 34.29 4.59
CA GLU A 2 9.04 34.17 3.82
C GLU A 2 8.96 32.73 3.34
N LEU A 3 8.02 31.97 3.88
CA LEU A 3 7.88 30.53 3.58
C LEU A 3 7.20 30.30 2.22
N ALA A 4 6.51 31.31 1.66
CA ALA A 4 5.95 31.31 0.32
C ALA A 4 5.56 32.74 -0.11
N THR A 5 5.52 32.98 -1.43
CA THR A 5 4.92 34.18 -2.03
C THR A 5 3.42 34.20 -1.78
N ALA A 6 2.86 35.37 -1.46
CA ALA A 6 1.42 35.53 -1.25
C ALA A 6 0.64 35.17 -2.53
N GLU A 7 -0.27 34.21 -2.42
CA GLU A 7 -1.19 33.88 -3.51
C GLU A 7 -2.20 35.00 -3.74
N PRO A 8 -2.67 35.22 -4.98
CA PRO A 8 -3.72 36.18 -5.27
C PRO A 8 -5.01 35.82 -4.52
N ALA A 9 -5.76 36.85 -4.14
CA ALA A 9 -7.06 36.67 -3.47
C ALA A 9 -8.00 35.82 -4.33
N TRP A 10 -8.70 34.87 -3.70
CA TRP A 10 -9.66 34.02 -4.38
C TRP A 10 -10.84 34.84 -4.91
N THR A 11 -11.36 34.43 -6.05
CA THR A 11 -12.54 35.04 -6.65
C THR A 11 -13.80 34.29 -6.21
N ALA A 12 -14.97 34.94 -6.27
CA ALA A 12 -16.23 34.26 -5.96
C ALA A 12 -16.53 33.06 -6.89
N GLN A 13 -15.87 32.98 -8.06
CA GLN A 13 -16.10 31.95 -9.06
C GLN A 13 -15.23 30.70 -8.87
N ASP A 14 -14.07 30.81 -8.21
CA ASP A 14 -13.15 29.69 -7.95
C ASP A 14 -13.06 29.29 -6.47
N THR A 15 -13.66 30.07 -5.56
CA THR A 15 -13.71 29.79 -4.11
C THR A 15 -14.17 28.36 -3.80
N ASP A 16 -15.32 27.93 -4.32
CA ASP A 16 -15.89 26.61 -3.98
C ASP A 16 -14.98 25.45 -4.45
N ALA A 17 -14.42 25.57 -5.66
CA ALA A 17 -13.50 24.58 -6.21
C ALA A 17 -12.20 24.50 -5.41
N ARG A 18 -11.66 25.65 -4.96
CA ARG A 18 -10.46 25.71 -4.12
C ARG A 18 -10.70 25.15 -2.72
N ILE A 19 -11.86 25.43 -2.12
CA ILE A 19 -12.26 24.85 -0.84
C ILE A 19 -12.34 23.32 -0.96
N ALA A 20 -12.94 22.81 -2.04
CA ALA A 20 -13.01 21.38 -2.29
C ALA A 20 -11.62 20.74 -2.44
N ASP A 21 -10.71 21.34 -3.22
CA ASP A 21 -9.32 20.85 -3.39
C ASP A 21 -8.52 20.85 -2.08
N ILE A 22 -8.61 21.92 -1.29
CA ILE A 22 -7.94 21.98 0.04
C ILE A 22 -8.53 20.93 0.97
N ARG A 23 -9.85 20.76 0.95
CA ARG A 23 -10.51 19.74 1.75
C ARG A 23 -10.03 18.35 1.37
N GLU A 24 -9.93 18.02 0.08
CA GLU A 24 -9.40 16.74 -0.39
C GLU A 24 -7.97 16.50 0.11
N LYS A 25 -7.09 17.52 0.04
CA LYS A 25 -5.71 17.45 0.55
C LYS A 25 -5.65 17.29 2.06
N LEU A 26 -6.51 17.99 2.81
CA LEU A 26 -6.59 17.85 4.26
C LEU A 26 -7.06 16.44 4.65
N LEU A 27 -8.04 15.91 3.94
CA LEU A 27 -8.51 14.54 4.15
C LEU A 27 -7.42 13.52 3.79
N GLU A 28 -6.65 13.72 2.72
CA GLU A 28 -5.50 12.86 2.40
C GLU A 28 -4.50 12.80 3.56
N LEU A 29 -4.19 13.93 4.19
CA LEU A 29 -3.31 13.99 5.36
C LEU A 29 -3.96 13.35 6.59
N GLU A 30 -5.22 13.63 6.88
CA GLU A 30 -5.96 13.09 8.03
C GLU A 30 -6.06 11.56 7.96
N TYR A 31 -6.29 11.01 6.77
CA TYR A 31 -6.45 9.57 6.56
C TYR A 31 -5.15 8.85 6.18
N SER A 32 -4.01 9.55 6.19
CA SER A 32 -2.71 8.91 5.97
C SER A 32 -2.40 7.96 7.13
N LEU A 33 -2.37 6.66 6.85
CA LEU A 33 -2.00 5.66 7.84
C LEU A 33 -0.50 5.74 8.13
N ILE A 34 -0.16 6.39 9.25
CA ILE A 34 1.19 6.40 9.80
C ILE A 34 1.19 5.75 11.19
N PRO A 35 2.18 4.92 11.52
CA PRO A 35 2.32 4.42 12.89
C PRO A 35 2.43 5.58 13.88
N THR A 36 1.53 5.65 14.85
CA THR A 36 1.54 6.63 15.94
C THR A 36 2.20 6.02 17.18
N GLY A 37 3.53 5.96 17.18
CA GLY A 37 4.30 5.44 18.30
C GLY A 37 5.51 4.62 17.88
N LEU A 38 6.09 3.89 18.83
CA LEU A 38 7.19 2.96 18.61
C LEU A 38 6.75 1.56 19.00
N HIS A 39 7.24 0.57 18.26
CA HIS A 39 7.07 -0.84 18.61
C HIS A 39 8.02 -1.22 19.76
N VAL A 40 7.54 -2.04 20.70
CA VAL A 40 8.35 -2.66 21.74
C VAL A 40 8.34 -4.17 21.49
N VAL A 41 9.53 -4.74 21.29
CA VAL A 41 9.66 -6.17 21.02
C VAL A 41 9.10 -6.97 22.20
N GLY A 42 8.22 -7.92 21.91
CA GLY A 42 7.55 -8.72 22.94
C GLY A 42 6.24 -8.14 23.47
N GLU A 43 5.81 -6.98 22.97
CA GLU A 43 4.50 -6.40 23.29
C GLU A 43 3.53 -6.57 22.13
N SER A 44 2.42 -7.27 22.38
CA SER A 44 1.35 -7.45 21.39
C SER A 44 0.64 -6.13 21.06
N MET A 45 0.11 -6.01 19.84
CA MET A 45 -0.62 -4.83 19.40
C MET A 45 -1.83 -4.53 20.30
N ALA A 46 -1.92 -3.29 20.82
CA ALA A 46 -3.02 -2.85 21.68
C ALA A 46 -4.38 -2.92 20.96
N PRO A 47 -5.51 -3.14 21.69
CA PRO A 47 -6.83 -3.28 21.07
C PRO A 47 -7.22 -2.13 20.14
N ALA A 48 -6.98 -0.88 20.54
CA ALA A 48 -7.28 0.28 19.69
C ALA A 48 -6.52 0.25 18.36
N ALA A 49 -5.21 -0.03 18.39
CA ALA A 49 -4.39 -0.16 17.18
C ALA A 49 -4.82 -1.34 16.30
N ARG A 50 -5.30 -2.44 16.90
CA ARG A 50 -5.87 -3.57 16.13
C ARG A 50 -7.17 -3.17 15.43
N VAL A 51 -8.04 -2.38 16.06
CA VAL A 51 -9.27 -1.87 15.44
C VAL A 51 -8.92 -1.08 14.18
N ASP A 52 -8.02 -0.10 14.30
CA ASP A 52 -7.62 0.75 13.16
C ASP A 52 -7.00 -0.09 12.04
N MET A 53 -6.08 -1.00 12.37
CA MET A 53 -5.45 -1.89 11.39
C MET A 53 -6.46 -2.79 10.68
N LEU A 54 -7.40 -3.39 11.41
CA LEU A 54 -8.42 -4.28 10.83
C LEU A 54 -9.41 -3.52 9.93
N ILE A 55 -9.74 -2.27 10.27
CA ILE A 55 -10.55 -1.40 9.40
C ILE A 55 -9.82 -1.17 8.07
N GLU A 56 -8.52 -0.85 8.11
CA GLU A 56 -7.73 -0.64 6.89
C GLU A 56 -7.56 -1.92 6.07
N MET A 57 -7.34 -3.07 6.74
CA MET A 57 -7.32 -4.38 6.08
C MET A 57 -8.66 -4.75 5.42
N ALA A 58 -9.79 -4.21 5.91
CA ALA A 58 -11.11 -4.40 5.33
C ALA A 58 -11.35 -3.45 4.14
N ARG A 59 -10.85 -2.20 4.25
CA ARG A 59 -10.91 -1.18 3.17
C ARG A 59 -10.09 -1.60 1.94
N SER A 60 -8.97 -2.30 2.13
CA SER A 60 -8.13 -2.75 1.01
C SER A 60 -8.80 -3.77 0.08
N GLY A 61 -9.84 -4.46 0.54
CA GLY A 61 -10.40 -5.63 -0.13
C GLY A 61 -9.41 -6.81 -0.21
N ARG A 62 -9.86 -7.92 -0.82
CA ARG A 62 -9.09 -9.15 -1.06
C ARG A 62 -9.38 -9.71 -2.46
N PRO A 63 -8.70 -9.21 -3.51
CA PRO A 63 -8.88 -9.70 -4.88
C PRO A 63 -8.64 -11.21 -5.03
N GLU A 64 -7.75 -11.78 -4.22
CA GLU A 64 -7.42 -13.21 -4.20
C GLU A 64 -8.60 -14.14 -3.84
N VAL A 65 -9.63 -13.60 -3.17
CA VAL A 65 -10.87 -14.31 -2.84
C VAL A 65 -12.10 -13.58 -3.40
N GLU A 66 -11.91 -12.72 -4.42
CA GLU A 66 -12.96 -11.94 -5.07
C GLU A 66 -13.82 -11.10 -4.09
N LEU A 67 -13.19 -10.64 -3.01
CA LEU A 67 -13.86 -9.82 -2.00
C LEU A 67 -13.49 -8.34 -2.23
N PRO A 68 -14.46 -7.47 -2.58
CA PRO A 68 -14.20 -6.05 -2.80
C PRO A 68 -13.87 -5.33 -1.48
N SER A 69 -13.76 -4.00 -1.50
CA SER A 69 -13.62 -3.23 -0.26
C SER A 69 -14.84 -3.44 0.63
N ILE A 70 -14.67 -3.42 1.95
CA ILE A 70 -15.83 -3.52 2.86
C ILE A 70 -16.84 -2.38 2.62
N GLY A 71 -16.39 -1.22 2.15
CA GLY A 71 -17.25 -0.11 1.76
C GLY A 71 -18.25 -0.49 0.66
N ASP A 72 -17.81 -1.21 -0.37
CA ASP A 72 -18.67 -1.70 -1.45
C ASP A 72 -19.72 -2.72 -0.98
N THR A 73 -19.42 -3.47 0.08
CA THR A 73 -20.35 -4.44 0.67
C THR A 73 -21.44 -3.77 1.50
N VAL A 74 -21.15 -2.59 2.05
CA VAL A 74 -22.11 -1.78 2.80
C VAL A 74 -22.95 -0.96 1.82
N VAL A 75 -22.32 -0.24 0.88
CA VAL A 75 -23.01 0.55 -0.15
C VAL A 75 -22.35 0.31 -1.52
N ALA A 76 -23.14 -0.14 -2.50
CA ALA A 76 -22.62 -0.51 -3.82
C ALA A 76 -21.95 0.68 -4.53
N GLY A 77 -20.76 0.46 -5.10
CA GLY A 77 -20.04 1.47 -5.90
C GLY A 77 -19.32 2.54 -5.08
N HIS A 78 -19.16 2.33 -3.77
CA HIS A 78 -18.36 3.18 -2.89
C HIS A 78 -16.86 2.88 -2.95
N GLY A 79 -16.45 1.90 -3.75
CA GLY A 79 -15.08 1.51 -4.01
C GLY A 79 -14.28 2.72 -4.48
N ASP A 80 -13.48 3.24 -3.55
CA ASP A 80 -12.54 4.36 -3.69
C ASP A 80 -13.16 5.73 -4.04
N LYS A 81 -14.44 5.79 -4.40
CA LYS A 81 -15.16 7.04 -4.65
C LYS A 81 -15.89 7.51 -3.40
N ARG A 82 -15.26 8.42 -2.67
CA ARG A 82 -15.87 9.23 -1.59
C ARG A 82 -16.87 10.25 -2.16
N SER A 83 -17.88 9.81 -2.92
CA SER A 83 -18.97 10.67 -3.38
C SER A 83 -20.15 10.56 -2.41
N ASP A 84 -20.51 11.72 -1.81
CA ASP A 84 -21.50 11.97 -0.75
C ASP A 84 -21.00 11.70 0.70
N ASP A 85 -20.63 12.78 1.40
CA ASP A 85 -20.10 12.79 2.78
C ASP A 85 -20.98 12.03 3.77
N SER A 86 -22.29 12.02 3.52
CA SER A 86 -23.26 11.36 4.40
C SER A 86 -23.15 9.83 4.35
N GLN A 87 -22.92 9.27 3.16
CA GLN A 87 -22.82 7.82 2.96
C GLN A 87 -21.45 7.29 3.42
N GLY A 88 -20.36 8.03 3.15
CA GLY A 88 -19.03 7.69 3.65
C GLY A 88 -18.96 7.60 5.18
N THR A 89 -19.55 8.59 5.87
CA THR A 89 -19.61 8.61 7.34
C THR A 89 -20.44 7.44 7.89
N ALA A 90 -21.51 7.05 7.20
CA ALA A 90 -22.33 5.92 7.63
C ALA A 90 -21.59 4.58 7.46
N VAL A 91 -20.91 4.37 6.33
CA VAL A 91 -20.07 3.19 6.09
C VAL A 91 -19.00 3.06 7.18
N GLU A 92 -18.30 4.16 7.46
CA GLU A 92 -17.25 4.18 8.48
C GLU A 92 -17.78 3.78 9.86
N ALA A 93 -18.91 4.34 10.29
CA ALA A 93 -19.51 4.00 11.57
C ALA A 93 -19.95 2.53 11.65
N ILE A 94 -20.53 1.98 10.58
CA ILE A 94 -20.97 0.57 10.51
C ILE A 94 -19.77 -0.37 10.64
N VAL A 95 -18.71 -0.11 9.87
CA VAL A 95 -17.48 -0.90 9.89
C VAL A 95 -16.79 -0.79 11.24
N HIS A 96 -16.66 0.42 11.78
CA HIS A 96 -16.08 0.65 13.09
C HIS A 96 -16.86 -0.08 14.19
N ALA A 97 -18.20 -0.01 14.22
CA ALA A 97 -19.01 -0.70 15.22
C ALA A 97 -18.81 -2.23 15.18
N ALA A 98 -18.73 -2.80 13.98
CA ALA A 98 -18.49 -4.24 13.80
C ALA A 98 -17.09 -4.64 14.26
N VAL A 99 -16.05 -3.95 13.78
CA VAL A 99 -14.64 -4.27 14.09
C VAL A 99 -14.31 -4.00 15.56
N HIS A 100 -14.80 -2.89 16.13
CA HIS A 100 -14.63 -2.60 17.55
C HIS A 100 -15.23 -3.71 18.42
N THR A 101 -16.47 -4.15 18.10
CA THR A 101 -17.11 -5.26 18.79
C THR A 101 -16.30 -6.56 18.64
N LEU A 102 -15.80 -6.85 17.44
CA LEU A 102 -14.97 -8.02 17.18
C LEU A 102 -13.73 -8.04 18.07
N VAL A 103 -12.97 -6.94 18.11
CA VAL A 103 -11.69 -6.85 18.85
C VAL A 103 -11.91 -6.91 20.37
N HIS A 104 -12.95 -6.25 20.88
CA HIS A 104 -13.18 -6.15 22.32
C HIS A 104 -13.93 -7.34 22.92
N GLN A 105 -14.75 -8.03 22.12
CA GLN A 105 -15.55 -9.18 22.61
C GLN A 105 -15.02 -10.53 22.11
N ALA A 106 -14.14 -10.53 21.11
CA ALA A 106 -13.66 -11.74 20.43
C ALA A 106 -14.81 -12.65 19.95
N ASP A 107 -15.93 -12.05 19.54
CA ASP A 107 -17.14 -12.75 19.11
C ASP A 107 -17.57 -12.25 17.72
N LEU A 108 -17.43 -13.13 16.73
CA LEU A 108 -17.83 -12.88 15.35
C LEU A 108 -19.32 -12.60 15.20
N ARG A 109 -20.19 -13.32 15.93
CA ARG A 109 -21.64 -13.13 15.83
C ARG A 109 -22.05 -11.80 16.44
N ALA A 110 -21.44 -11.41 17.56
CA ALA A 110 -21.67 -10.10 18.16
C ALA A 110 -21.22 -8.98 17.20
N ALA A 111 -20.07 -9.13 16.55
CA ALA A 111 -19.58 -8.18 15.55
C ALA A 111 -20.53 -8.01 14.35
N GLN A 112 -21.02 -9.13 13.80
CA GLN A 112 -22.02 -9.12 12.71
C GLN A 112 -23.31 -8.41 13.14
N GLN A 113 -23.80 -8.68 14.36
CA GLN A 113 -24.99 -8.03 14.90
C GLN A 113 -24.79 -6.54 15.13
N ALA A 114 -23.63 -6.13 15.66
CA ALA A 114 -23.30 -4.73 15.90
C ALA A 114 -23.27 -3.92 14.59
N GLY A 115 -22.61 -4.43 13.55
CA GLY A 115 -22.59 -3.79 12.23
C GLY A 115 -24.00 -3.63 11.63
N ARG A 116 -24.83 -4.69 11.71
CA ARG A 116 -26.22 -4.65 11.22
C ARG A 116 -27.11 -3.71 12.05
N ALA A 117 -26.91 -3.66 13.36
CA ALA A 117 -27.62 -2.74 14.24
C ALA A 117 -27.28 -1.28 13.91
N GLU A 118 -25.99 -0.97 13.71
CA GLU A 118 -25.55 0.36 13.31
C GLU A 118 -26.08 0.75 11.92
N ALA A 119 -26.08 -0.18 10.96
CA ALA A 119 -26.65 0.04 9.64
C ALA A 119 -28.15 0.38 9.73
N LYS A 120 -28.91 -0.36 10.56
CA LYS A 120 -30.33 -0.07 10.82
C LYS A 120 -30.54 1.29 11.46
N THR A 121 -29.74 1.66 12.46
CA THR A 121 -29.80 2.97 13.12
C THR A 121 -29.62 4.11 12.13
N ARG A 122 -28.75 3.93 11.13
CA ARG A 122 -28.46 4.93 10.09
C ARG A 122 -29.38 4.84 8.87
N GLY A 123 -30.31 3.90 8.84
CA GLY A 123 -31.19 3.68 7.69
C GLY A 123 -30.46 3.15 6.44
N VAL A 124 -29.28 2.56 6.61
CA VAL A 124 -28.48 1.98 5.52
C VAL A 124 -28.81 0.50 5.39
N ARG A 125 -29.13 0.07 4.16
CA ARG A 125 -29.25 -1.35 3.81
C ARG A 125 -27.92 -1.82 3.24
N LEU A 126 -27.37 -2.90 3.81
CA LEU A 126 -26.16 -3.52 3.28
C LEU A 126 -26.39 -3.95 1.82
N ALA A 127 -25.45 -3.61 0.95
CA ALA A 127 -25.49 -3.99 -0.44
C ALA A 127 -25.29 -5.51 -0.62
N ASN A 128 -24.42 -6.11 0.20
CA ASN A 128 -24.15 -7.54 0.19
C ASN A 128 -23.86 -8.09 1.58
N ASP A 129 -24.89 -8.61 2.25
CA ASP A 129 -24.79 -9.23 3.57
C ASP A 129 -23.78 -10.36 3.65
N ARG A 130 -23.66 -11.18 2.59
CA ARG A 130 -22.75 -12.33 2.56
C ARG A 130 -21.30 -11.90 2.51
N GLN A 131 -20.97 -10.92 1.67
CA GLN A 131 -19.61 -10.39 1.60
C GLN A 131 -19.25 -9.61 2.86
N PHE A 132 -20.20 -8.90 3.47
CA PHE A 132 -20.00 -8.27 4.78
C PHE A 132 -19.64 -9.30 5.86
N ASP A 133 -20.37 -10.42 5.94
CA ASP A 133 -20.06 -11.49 6.89
C ASP A 133 -18.70 -12.15 6.59
N GLN A 134 -18.35 -12.36 5.31
CA GLN A 134 -17.04 -12.87 4.87
C GLN A 134 -15.88 -11.95 5.27
N HIS A 135 -16.07 -10.62 5.21
CA HIS A 135 -15.08 -9.69 5.75
C HIS A 135 -14.85 -9.93 7.24
N LEU A 136 -15.92 -9.98 8.04
CA LEU A 136 -15.80 -10.16 9.48
C LEU A 136 -15.17 -11.50 9.86
N GLU A 137 -15.43 -12.57 9.10
CA GLU A 137 -14.76 -13.87 9.26
C GLU A 137 -13.24 -13.76 9.03
N LEU A 138 -12.81 -13.09 7.96
CA LEU A 138 -11.38 -12.86 7.70
C LEU A 138 -10.73 -12.00 8.78
N LEU A 139 -11.38 -10.91 9.17
CA LEU A 139 -10.88 -10.00 10.21
C LEU A 139 -10.77 -10.71 11.57
N ALA A 140 -11.66 -11.64 11.89
CA ALA A 140 -11.57 -12.43 13.12
C ALA A 140 -10.30 -13.29 13.14
N GLY A 141 -9.93 -13.88 11.99
CA GLY A 141 -8.66 -14.60 11.85
C GLY A 141 -7.45 -13.68 11.98
N TYR A 142 -7.52 -12.48 11.39
CA TYR A 142 -6.44 -11.50 11.48
C TYR A 142 -6.28 -10.91 12.89
N ASP A 143 -7.36 -10.65 13.64
CA ASP A 143 -7.28 -10.19 15.03
C ASP A 143 -6.53 -11.18 15.93
N VAL A 144 -6.80 -12.49 15.74
CA VAL A 144 -6.07 -13.55 16.46
C VAL A 144 -4.57 -13.47 16.16
N ALA A 145 -4.21 -13.35 14.88
CA ALA A 145 -2.81 -13.29 14.45
C ALA A 145 -2.11 -11.98 14.83
N LEU A 146 -2.84 -10.87 14.93
CA LEU A 146 -2.33 -9.55 15.36
C LEU A 146 -2.10 -9.48 16.87
N ARG A 147 -2.90 -10.20 17.66
CA ARG A 147 -2.76 -10.28 19.11
C ARG A 147 -1.65 -11.25 19.54
N GLU A 148 -1.33 -12.22 18.70
CA GLU A 148 -0.29 -13.20 18.99
C GLU A 148 1.11 -12.59 18.86
N ASP A 149 1.81 -12.47 19.97
CA ASP A 149 3.23 -12.14 19.98
C ASP A 149 4.07 -13.42 20.02
N ARG A 150 4.99 -13.55 19.06
CA ARG A 150 6.00 -14.62 19.03
C ARG A 150 7.41 -14.08 18.89
N GLU A 151 7.64 -12.78 19.07
CA GLU A 151 8.93 -12.15 18.77
C GLU A 151 10.03 -12.62 19.71
N VAL A 152 9.77 -12.59 21.02
CA VAL A 152 10.73 -13.05 22.04
C VAL A 152 10.97 -14.55 21.90
N ASP A 153 9.90 -15.34 21.71
CA ASP A 153 10.01 -16.79 21.50
C ASP A 153 10.82 -17.13 20.25
N GLY A 154 10.57 -16.45 19.13
CA GLY A 154 11.32 -16.60 17.89
C GLY A 154 12.80 -16.29 18.06
N LEU A 155 13.12 -15.23 18.80
CA LEU A 155 14.49 -14.85 19.13
C LEU A 155 15.18 -15.91 20.01
N LEU A 156 14.52 -16.38 21.07
CA LEU A 156 15.06 -17.42 21.95
C LEU A 156 15.31 -18.72 21.19
N ARG A 157 14.40 -19.11 20.29
CA ARG A 157 14.60 -20.27 19.40
C ARG A 157 15.82 -20.11 18.50
N ALA A 158 16.04 -18.93 17.93
CA ALA A 158 17.20 -18.66 17.10
C ALA A 158 18.51 -18.76 17.90
N LEU A 159 18.53 -18.22 19.12
CA LEU A 159 19.68 -18.30 20.03
C LEU A 159 19.98 -19.74 20.48
N ASP A 160 18.94 -20.55 20.64
CA ASP A 160 19.03 -22.00 20.88
C ASP A 160 19.43 -22.82 19.63
N ALA A 161 19.80 -22.16 18.52
CA ALA A 161 20.11 -22.78 17.24
C ALA A 161 18.98 -23.69 16.70
N ARG A 162 17.72 -23.37 17.02
CA ARG A 162 16.54 -24.09 16.53
C ARG A 162 15.99 -23.44 15.27
N TYR A 163 15.25 -24.24 14.51
CA TYR A 163 14.51 -23.76 13.36
C TYR A 163 13.46 -22.71 13.77
N VAL A 164 13.52 -21.54 13.11
CA VAL A 164 12.52 -20.47 13.18
C VAL A 164 11.71 -20.51 11.88
N GLU A 165 10.39 -20.58 12.02
CA GLU A 165 9.47 -20.70 10.88
C GLU A 165 9.63 -19.50 9.93
N PRO A 166 9.69 -19.72 8.60
CA PRO A 166 9.79 -18.64 7.63
C PRO A 166 8.46 -17.92 7.44
N ALA A 167 8.52 -16.62 7.16
CA ALA A 167 7.38 -15.79 6.82
C ALA A 167 7.68 -14.95 5.58
N PRO A 168 6.71 -14.72 4.68
CA PRO A 168 6.92 -13.78 3.59
C PRO A 168 7.17 -12.38 4.16
N GLY A 169 8.08 -11.62 3.57
CA GLY A 169 8.21 -10.19 3.81
C GLY A 169 7.17 -9.41 3.04
N GLY A 170 6.78 -8.23 3.53
CA GLY A 170 5.81 -7.41 2.84
C GLY A 170 5.10 -6.41 3.72
N ASP A 171 4.01 -5.88 3.18
CA ASP A 171 3.10 -4.98 3.86
C ASP A 171 1.88 -5.77 4.36
N LEU A 172 1.47 -5.54 5.60
CA LEU A 172 0.39 -6.27 6.25
C LEU A 172 -0.96 -6.09 5.55
N LEU A 173 -1.25 -4.89 5.04
CA LEU A 173 -2.53 -4.62 4.37
C LEU A 173 -2.64 -5.45 3.09
N ARG A 174 -1.50 -5.66 2.41
CA ARG A 174 -1.42 -6.38 1.14
C ARG A 174 -1.28 -7.88 1.32
N ASN A 175 -0.49 -8.33 2.30
CA ASN A 175 -0.24 -9.74 2.54
C ASN A 175 -0.36 -10.07 4.03
N PRO A 176 -1.54 -10.49 4.50
CA PRO A 176 -1.76 -10.86 5.91
C PRO A 176 -0.93 -12.07 6.37
N GLN A 177 -0.38 -12.87 5.44
CA GLN A 177 0.49 -14.01 5.76
C GLN A 177 1.82 -13.61 6.40
N VAL A 178 2.14 -12.31 6.49
CA VAL A 178 3.25 -11.81 7.31
C VAL A 178 3.01 -12.07 8.81
N LEU A 179 1.77 -12.23 9.25
CA LEU A 179 1.41 -12.56 10.63
C LEU A 179 1.37 -14.07 10.90
N PRO A 180 1.64 -14.52 12.13
CA PRO A 180 2.09 -13.71 13.27
C PRO A 180 3.56 -13.26 13.12
N SER A 181 3.97 -12.28 13.94
CA SER A 181 5.36 -11.80 14.02
C SER A 181 6.29 -12.86 14.63
N GLY A 182 7.58 -12.55 14.82
CA GLY A 182 8.55 -13.49 15.40
C GLY A 182 9.00 -14.65 14.50
N ARG A 183 8.79 -14.51 13.19
CA ARG A 183 9.16 -15.49 12.15
C ARG A 183 10.32 -14.98 11.30
N ASN A 184 11.01 -15.89 10.61
CA ASN A 184 12.15 -15.58 9.76
C ASN A 184 11.70 -15.05 8.40
N ILE A 185 11.82 -13.74 8.19
CA ILE A 185 11.27 -13.06 7.02
C ILE A 185 12.13 -13.35 5.77
N TYR A 186 11.50 -13.74 4.67
CA TYR A 186 12.14 -13.89 3.36
C TYR A 186 11.57 -12.94 2.30
N GLY A 187 12.38 -12.59 1.31
CA GLY A 187 11.96 -11.73 0.19
C GLY A 187 11.10 -12.45 -0.85
N PHE A 188 10.83 -11.81 -1.98
CA PHE A 188 10.08 -12.43 -3.08
C PHE A 188 10.99 -13.28 -3.99
N ASP A 189 10.39 -14.19 -4.76
CA ASP A 189 11.08 -14.90 -5.84
C ASP A 189 11.36 -13.92 -7.01
N PRO A 190 12.63 -13.59 -7.31
CA PRO A 190 12.97 -12.59 -8.32
C PRO A 190 12.54 -13.00 -9.74
N TYR A 191 12.27 -14.28 -9.99
CA TYR A 191 11.84 -14.77 -11.30
C TYR A 191 10.32 -14.72 -11.49
N ARG A 192 9.56 -14.52 -10.42
CA ARG A 192 8.09 -14.48 -10.44
C ARG A 192 7.51 -13.07 -10.43
N VAL A 193 8.36 -12.06 -10.56
CA VAL A 193 7.96 -10.65 -10.61
C VAL A 193 8.33 -10.00 -11.95
N PRO A 194 7.55 -9.02 -12.44
CA PRO A 194 6.28 -8.52 -11.88
C PRO A 194 5.11 -9.50 -12.06
N SER A 195 4.12 -9.45 -11.16
CA SER A 195 2.87 -10.22 -11.31
C SER A 195 1.94 -9.57 -12.35
N ALA A 196 0.99 -10.32 -12.90
CA ALA A 196 0.03 -9.78 -13.88
C ALA A 196 -0.81 -8.63 -13.32
N ALA A 197 -1.16 -8.68 -12.03
CA ALA A 197 -1.87 -7.59 -11.36
C ALA A 197 -0.97 -6.34 -11.24
N ALA A 198 0.28 -6.52 -10.83
CA ALA A 198 1.25 -5.43 -10.72
C ALA A 198 1.50 -4.73 -12.08
N MET A 199 1.48 -5.50 -13.17
CA MET A 199 1.60 -5.01 -14.53
C MET A 199 0.44 -4.10 -14.95
N LEU A 200 -0.80 -4.55 -14.70
CA LEU A 200 -2.01 -3.78 -15.04
C LEU A 200 -2.04 -2.46 -14.29
N GLU A 201 -1.71 -2.48 -13.00
CA GLU A 201 -1.71 -1.27 -12.19
C GLU A 201 -0.54 -0.34 -12.51
N GLY A 202 0.65 -0.88 -12.75
CA GLY A 202 1.81 -0.08 -13.17
C GLY A 202 1.54 0.68 -14.47
N ARG A 203 0.79 0.07 -15.40
CA ARG A 203 0.31 0.75 -16.60
C ARG A 203 -0.62 1.92 -16.26
N GLY A 204 -1.62 1.70 -15.41
CA GLY A 204 -2.56 2.75 -15.01
C GLY A 204 -1.85 3.94 -14.36
N ARG A 205 -0.89 3.68 -13.48
CA ARG A 205 -0.07 4.73 -12.83
C ARG A 205 0.79 5.52 -13.82
N ALA A 206 1.40 4.84 -14.81
CA ALA A 206 2.15 5.53 -15.86
C ALA A 206 1.27 6.41 -16.74
N GLU A 207 0.08 5.92 -17.12
CA GLU A 207 -0.89 6.70 -17.89
C GLU A 207 -1.33 7.95 -17.11
N GLN A 208 -1.61 7.82 -15.81
CA GLN A 208 -1.94 8.95 -14.94
C GLN A 208 -0.79 9.96 -14.84
N LEU A 209 0.46 9.50 -14.69
CA LEU A 209 1.65 10.37 -14.68
C LEU A 209 1.76 11.19 -15.97
N LEU A 210 1.58 10.55 -17.13
CA LEU A 210 1.63 11.22 -18.44
C LEU A 210 0.49 12.22 -18.63
N VAL A 211 -0.73 11.87 -18.19
CA VAL A 211 -1.89 12.76 -18.24
C VAL A 211 -1.65 14.00 -17.38
N LYS A 212 -1.19 13.81 -16.14
CA LYS A 212 -0.89 14.89 -15.21
C LYS A 212 0.17 15.83 -15.77
N HIS A 213 1.30 15.30 -16.26
CA HIS A 213 2.36 16.12 -16.83
C HIS A 213 1.88 16.95 -18.04
N ARG A 214 1.07 16.35 -18.92
CA ARG A 214 0.50 17.06 -20.08
C ARG A 214 -0.49 18.15 -19.67
N GLN A 215 -1.25 17.95 -18.60
CA GLN A 215 -2.15 18.98 -18.06
C GLN A 215 -1.38 20.17 -17.49
N GLU A 216 -0.23 19.92 -16.86
CA GLU A 216 0.60 20.96 -16.22
C GLU A 216 1.49 21.71 -17.21
N THR A 217 2.03 21.03 -18.23
CA THR A 217 3.04 21.59 -19.15
C THR A 217 2.56 21.77 -20.59
N GLY A 218 1.44 21.15 -20.96
CA GLY A 218 0.92 21.11 -22.32
C GLY A 218 1.54 20.05 -23.23
N GLU A 219 2.66 19.45 -22.84
CA GLU A 219 3.42 18.49 -23.66
C GLU A 219 3.59 17.12 -22.96
N VAL A 220 4.04 16.12 -23.72
CA VAL A 220 4.36 14.79 -23.18
C VAL A 220 5.86 14.79 -22.85
N PRO A 221 6.31 14.26 -21.69
CA PRO A 221 7.70 14.37 -21.32
C PRO A 221 8.60 13.59 -22.30
N GLU A 222 9.72 14.20 -22.70
CA GLU A 222 10.73 13.54 -23.53
C GLU A 222 11.63 12.59 -22.74
N THR A 223 11.67 12.64 -21.41
CA THR A 223 12.41 11.67 -20.60
C THR A 223 11.82 11.63 -19.21
N VAL A 224 11.65 10.42 -18.66
CA VAL A 224 11.28 10.21 -17.25
C VAL A 224 12.38 9.42 -16.56
N ALA A 225 13.02 10.04 -15.57
CA ALA A 225 13.92 9.35 -14.66
C ALA A 225 13.11 8.67 -13.55
N VAL A 226 13.34 7.37 -13.32
CA VAL A 226 12.65 6.58 -12.29
C VAL A 226 13.67 5.87 -11.43
N VAL A 227 13.45 5.88 -10.11
CA VAL A 227 14.25 5.15 -9.14
C VAL A 227 13.52 3.87 -8.75
N LEU A 228 14.21 2.73 -8.79
CA LEU A 228 13.64 1.43 -8.45
C LEU A 228 14.22 0.95 -7.12
N TRP A 229 13.38 0.86 -6.09
CA TRP A 229 13.76 0.39 -4.75
C TRP A 229 13.38 -1.09 -4.55
N GLY A 230 14.29 -1.86 -3.96
CA GLY A 230 14.06 -3.29 -3.71
C GLY A 230 12.92 -3.57 -2.70
N THR A 231 12.79 -2.72 -1.67
CA THR A 231 11.77 -2.84 -0.61
C THR A 231 10.35 -2.59 -1.12
N ASP A 232 10.16 -1.57 -1.97
CA ASP A 232 8.85 -1.26 -2.54
C ASP A 232 8.41 -2.35 -3.52
N ASN A 233 9.36 -2.88 -4.27
CA ASN A 233 9.17 -4.01 -5.15
C ASN A 233 8.77 -5.29 -4.38
N MET A 234 9.33 -5.49 -3.18
CA MET A 234 8.96 -6.59 -2.28
C MET A 234 7.56 -6.44 -1.69
N LYS A 235 7.17 -5.22 -1.29
CA LYS A 235 5.83 -4.96 -0.71
C LYS A 235 4.70 -4.91 -1.74
N SER A 236 5.01 -4.64 -3.00
CA SER A 236 4.00 -4.36 -4.05
C SER A 236 3.93 -5.40 -5.16
N GLU A 237 4.71 -6.49 -5.09
CA GLU A 237 4.93 -7.41 -6.21
C GLU A 237 5.36 -6.70 -7.51
N ARG A 238 6.07 -5.56 -7.36
CA ARG A 238 6.52 -4.63 -8.42
C ARG A 238 5.44 -3.90 -9.22
N ARG A 239 4.56 -3.13 -8.55
CA ARG A 239 3.70 -2.15 -9.27
C ARG A 239 4.49 -1.00 -9.92
N GLY A 240 5.74 -0.74 -9.51
CA GLY A 240 6.57 0.39 -9.99
C GLY A 240 7.39 0.12 -11.26
N ASP A 241 7.96 -1.07 -11.43
CA ASP A 241 8.96 -1.36 -12.47
C ASP A 241 8.42 -1.29 -13.91
N TYR A 242 7.10 -1.43 -14.11
CA TYR A 242 6.50 -1.47 -15.45
C TYR A 242 5.91 -0.16 -15.96
N ALA A 243 5.86 0.88 -15.12
CA ALA A 243 5.55 2.22 -15.60
C ALA A 243 6.47 2.61 -16.78
N LEU A 244 7.68 2.06 -16.82
CA LEU A 244 8.72 2.30 -17.81
C LEU A 244 8.50 1.62 -19.19
N ARG A 245 7.75 0.50 -19.29
CA ARG A 245 7.61 -0.23 -20.58
C ARG A 245 6.58 0.41 -21.51
N HIS A 246 5.69 1.25 -20.98
CA HIS A 246 4.60 1.90 -21.72
C HIS A 246 4.79 3.41 -21.90
N LEU A 247 5.89 3.97 -21.41
CA LEU A 247 6.30 5.33 -21.79
C LEU A 247 6.59 5.36 -23.30
N PRO A 248 6.20 6.44 -24.02
CA PRO A 248 6.53 6.59 -25.44
C PRO A 248 8.03 6.44 -25.65
N ARG A 249 8.46 5.87 -26.77
CA ARG A 249 9.89 5.58 -27.05
C ARG A 249 10.81 6.80 -26.92
N SER A 250 10.29 8.01 -27.09
CA SER A 250 11.00 9.26 -26.83
C SER A 250 11.34 9.42 -25.34
N ALA A 251 10.43 9.05 -24.43
CA ALA A 251 10.49 9.23 -22.98
C ALA A 251 11.37 8.23 -22.19
N ALA A 252 11.87 7.17 -22.83
CA ALA A 252 12.52 6.05 -22.15
C ALA A 252 14.05 6.08 -22.30
N VAL A 253 14.72 7.06 -21.68
CA VAL A 253 16.20 7.08 -21.53
C VAL A 253 16.57 6.71 -20.09
N ALA A 254 16.26 5.49 -19.68
CA ALA A 254 16.80 4.92 -18.44
C ALA A 254 16.74 3.39 -18.45
N SER A 255 17.68 2.73 -19.15
CA SER A 255 17.93 1.31 -18.91
C SER A 255 19.23 0.79 -19.53
N GLU A 256 20.36 1.47 -19.42
CA GLU A 256 21.65 0.80 -19.70
C GLU A 256 22.07 -0.03 -18.46
N ALA A 257 21.96 0.57 -17.27
CA ALA A 257 22.29 -0.07 -15.99
C ALA A 257 21.29 -1.18 -15.60
N ALA A 258 19.99 -0.96 -15.77
CA ALA A 258 18.98 -1.97 -15.48
C ALA A 258 19.02 -3.15 -16.49
N ARG A 259 19.34 -2.91 -17.78
CA ARG A 259 19.61 -3.98 -18.75
C ARG A 259 20.84 -4.81 -18.38
N ARG A 260 21.92 -4.18 -17.88
CA ARG A 260 23.13 -4.89 -17.42
C ARG A 260 22.87 -5.74 -16.18
N SER A 261 22.09 -5.25 -15.22
CA SER A 261 21.68 -6.04 -14.06
C SER A 261 20.79 -7.23 -14.45
N LEU A 262 19.87 -7.05 -15.39
CA LEU A 262 19.05 -8.14 -15.95
C LEU A 262 19.87 -9.18 -16.73
N ALA A 263 20.88 -8.75 -17.50
CA ALA A 263 21.78 -9.66 -18.20
C ALA A 263 22.68 -10.44 -17.23
N ALA A 264 23.20 -9.78 -16.19
CA ALA A 264 24.05 -10.41 -15.17
C ALA A 264 23.29 -11.47 -14.34
N VAL A 265 22.01 -11.22 -14.03
CA VAL A 265 21.15 -12.18 -13.31
C VAL A 265 20.74 -13.34 -14.22
N ARG A 266 20.54 -13.11 -15.51
CA ARG A 266 20.15 -14.15 -16.49
C ARG A 266 21.28 -15.12 -16.83
N ASP A 267 22.53 -14.67 -16.82
CA ASP A 267 23.69 -15.46 -17.28
C ASP A 267 24.46 -16.18 -16.17
N GLY A 268 24.05 -16.06 -14.89
CA GLY A 268 24.66 -16.80 -13.77
C GLY A 268 26.16 -16.52 -13.56
N ARG A 269 26.73 -15.47 -14.17
CA ARG A 269 28.14 -15.12 -14.07
C ARG A 269 28.36 -14.06 -12.99
N GLY A 270 28.49 -14.52 -11.75
CA GLY A 270 29.30 -13.80 -10.78
C GLY A 270 30.77 -13.90 -11.19
N GLY A 271 31.45 -12.78 -11.40
CA GLY A 271 32.85 -12.80 -11.83
C GLY A 271 33.50 -11.43 -11.77
N ALA A 272 34.58 -11.36 -11.01
CA ALA A 272 35.38 -10.18 -10.74
C ALA A 272 36.30 -9.77 -11.90
N ARG A 273 36.71 -8.48 -11.83
CA ARG A 273 37.97 -7.84 -12.27
C ARG A 273 38.24 -7.51 -13.76
N ASP A 274 38.76 -6.29 -13.84
CA ASP A 274 39.79 -5.72 -14.72
C ASP A 274 39.48 -5.26 -16.14
N GLU A 275 40.10 -4.10 -16.40
CA GLU A 275 40.37 -3.39 -17.66
C GLU A 275 39.26 -2.48 -18.22
N LEU A 276 39.50 -1.16 -18.15
CA LEU A 276 40.01 -0.38 -19.29
C LEU A 276 40.00 1.13 -18.95
N HIS A 277 41.17 1.69 -18.68
CA HIS A 277 41.40 3.14 -18.75
C HIS A 277 42.41 3.40 -19.89
N PRO A 278 41.99 3.97 -21.04
CA PRO A 278 42.92 4.43 -22.05
C PRO A 278 43.31 5.89 -21.80
N GLN A 279 44.62 6.07 -21.60
CA GLN A 279 45.47 7.18 -22.07
C GLN A 279 44.84 8.57 -22.27
N ALA A 280 45.22 9.51 -21.41
CA ALA A 280 45.30 10.92 -21.76
C ALA A 280 46.78 11.34 -21.79
N ARG A 281 47.32 11.55 -22.99
CA ARG A 281 48.54 12.34 -23.22
C ARG A 281 48.14 13.76 -23.63
N ALA A 282 48.49 14.72 -22.80
CA ALA A 282 48.84 16.10 -23.11
C ALA A 282 49.64 16.56 -21.86
N GLY A 283 50.89 16.99 -21.88
CA GLY A 283 51.71 17.62 -22.91
C GLY A 283 52.25 18.93 -22.33
N HIS A 284 53.54 18.93 -21.92
CA HIS A 284 54.41 20.10 -21.63
C HIS A 284 53.94 21.00 -20.46
N ASP A 285 54.77 21.63 -19.62
CA ASP A 285 56.18 22.01 -19.67
C ASP A 285 56.71 22.24 -18.24
N ALA A 286 58.03 22.18 -18.12
CA ALA A 286 58.92 22.58 -17.00
C ALA A 286 59.06 21.66 -15.78
#